data_AF-A0A4P9ZJY5-F1
#
_entry.id   AF-A0A4P9ZJY5-F1
#
_cell.length_a   1.000
_cell.length_b   1.000
_cell.length_c   1.000
_cell.angle_alpha   90.00
_cell.angle_beta   90.00
_cell.angle_gamma   90.00
#
_symmetry.space_group_name_H-M   'P 1'
#
loop_
_entity.id
_entity.type
_entity.pdbx_description
1 polymer ?
#
loop_
_entity_poly.entity_id
_entity_poly.type
_entity_poly.pdbx_seq_one_letter_code
_entity_poly.pdbx_strand_id
1 'polypeptide(L)'
;MKSVAGFLSLAAPLLSSLVAPVSSTRVVGYYADWTSGILAAKDIPYTKLTHINYAFGILDAQGNVTLETGTLLDEVVGLAHQNQVQVLLSVGGWTASAQFSPMVSTLEKRTYTIAAILQHIKIHQLDGIDIDWEYPGRMGSLCNVVDKANDSPNLLIFLQELRAALTAEYP
;
A
#
# COMPACT_ATOMS: atom_id res chain seq x y z
N MET A 1 37.64 52.41 -23.37
CA MET A 1 37.31 51.74 -22.08
C MET A 1 36.52 52.75 -21.25
N LYS A 2 35.27 52.57 -20.80
CA LYS A 2 34.25 51.51 -20.88
C LYS A 2 32.88 52.22 -20.80
N SER A 3 31.93 51.79 -21.62
CA SER A 3 30.51 52.15 -21.52
C SER A 3 29.90 51.46 -20.30
N VAL A 4 29.06 52.14 -19.52
CA VAL A 4 28.26 51.53 -18.45
C VAL A 4 26.79 51.66 -18.85
N ALA A 5 26.24 50.55 -19.35
CA ALA A 5 24.81 50.38 -19.57
C ALA A 5 24.13 50.08 -18.22
N GLY A 6 23.16 50.91 -17.84
CA GLY A 6 22.29 50.66 -16.69
C GLY A 6 21.24 49.62 -17.04
N PHE A 7 21.23 48.51 -16.30
CA PHE A 7 20.17 47.50 -16.37
C PHE A 7 18.95 47.98 -15.58
N LEU A 8 17.81 48.16 -16.25
CA LEU A 8 16.51 48.22 -15.57
C LEU A 8 16.13 46.81 -15.11
N SER A 9 16.03 46.61 -13.80
CA SER A 9 15.43 45.41 -13.20
C SER A 9 13.91 45.59 -13.16
N LEU A 10 13.17 44.83 -13.96
CA LEU A 10 11.74 44.62 -13.75
C LEU A 10 11.57 43.53 -12.69
N ALA A 11 11.14 43.91 -11.49
CA ALA A 11 10.65 42.97 -10.49
C ALA A 11 9.22 42.56 -10.85
N ALA A 12 9.01 41.31 -11.26
CA ALA A 12 7.69 40.72 -11.38
C ALA A 12 7.16 40.31 -9.98
N PRO A 13 5.88 40.52 -9.65
CA PRO A 13 5.34 40.05 -8.39
C PRO A 13 5.13 38.54 -8.47
N LEU A 14 5.87 37.80 -7.63
CA LEU A 14 5.57 36.39 -7.34
C LEU A 14 4.26 36.33 -6.55
N LEU A 15 3.16 36.03 -7.24
CA LEU A 15 1.92 35.57 -6.61
C LEU A 15 2.19 34.19 -6.00
N SER A 16 2.54 34.16 -4.72
CA SER A 16 2.60 32.92 -3.95
C SER A 16 1.17 32.53 -3.55
N SER A 17 0.53 31.68 -4.35
CA SER A 17 -0.70 31.00 -3.95
C SER A 17 -0.34 29.88 -2.97
N LEU A 18 -0.35 30.20 -1.67
CA LEU A 18 -0.37 29.19 -0.61
C LEU A 18 -1.76 28.52 -0.62
N VAL A 19 -1.93 27.50 -1.45
CA VAL A 19 -3.01 26.53 -1.23
C VAL A 19 -2.48 25.56 -0.18
N ALA A 20 -2.81 25.78 1.09
CA ALA A 20 -2.66 24.74 2.09
C ALA A 20 -3.60 23.58 1.68
N PRO A 21 -3.12 22.35 1.50
CA PRO A 21 -4.00 21.25 1.18
C PRO A 21 -4.93 21.01 2.37
N VAL A 22 -6.24 20.97 2.10
CA VAL A 22 -7.22 20.43 3.04
C VAL A 22 -6.78 18.99 3.31
N SER A 23 -6.26 18.70 4.49
CA SER A 23 -6.15 17.31 4.92
C SER A 23 -7.57 16.84 5.19
N SER A 24 -8.23 16.27 4.18
CA SER A 24 -9.47 15.53 4.40
C SER A 24 -9.15 14.37 5.33
N THR A 25 -9.96 14.19 6.38
CA THR A 25 -9.81 13.05 7.28
C THR A 25 -9.96 11.78 6.46
N ARG A 26 -8.97 10.87 6.57
CA ARG A 26 -9.08 9.53 5.99
C ARG A 26 -9.98 8.68 6.88
N VAL A 27 -11.04 8.12 6.30
CA VAL A 27 -11.83 7.02 6.87
C VAL A 27 -11.48 5.76 6.09
N VAL A 28 -10.85 4.79 6.76
CA VAL A 28 -10.38 3.54 6.17
C VAL A 28 -11.23 2.40 6.72
N GLY A 29 -11.91 1.66 5.84
CA GLY A 29 -12.67 0.46 6.21
C GLY A 29 -11.94 -0.81 5.77
N TYR A 30 -11.93 -1.84 6.62
CA TYR A 30 -11.52 -3.17 6.17
C TYR A 30 -12.72 -3.90 5.56
N TYR A 31 -12.53 -4.46 4.37
CA TYR A 31 -13.49 -5.35 3.72
C TYR A 31 -12.86 -6.73 3.61
N ALA A 32 -13.31 -7.64 4.46
CA ALA A 32 -12.83 -9.02 4.49
C ALA A 32 -13.62 -9.89 3.51
N ASP A 33 -12.95 -10.57 2.60
CA ASP A 33 -13.57 -11.33 1.51
C ASP A 33 -14.58 -12.39 1.98
N TRP A 34 -14.31 -13.04 3.12
CA TRP A 34 -15.17 -14.05 3.74
C TRP A 34 -16.48 -13.47 4.29
N THR A 35 -16.63 -12.14 4.31
CA THR A 35 -17.87 -11.46 4.71
C THR A 35 -18.80 -11.12 3.53
N SER A 36 -18.38 -11.41 2.29
CA SER A 36 -19.12 -11.07 1.07
C SER A 36 -20.54 -11.68 0.98
N GLY A 37 -20.77 -12.82 1.63
CA GLY A 37 -22.11 -13.41 1.75
C GLY A 37 -23.06 -12.66 2.70
N ILE A 38 -22.53 -11.77 3.54
CA ILE A 38 -23.28 -10.94 4.50
C ILE A 38 -23.40 -9.50 3.98
N LEU A 39 -22.31 -8.95 3.45
CA LEU A 39 -22.24 -7.63 2.85
C LEU A 39 -21.64 -7.76 1.45
N ALA A 40 -22.48 -7.75 0.42
CA ALA A 40 -21.99 -7.78 -0.95
C ALA A 40 -21.24 -6.48 -1.30
N ALA A 41 -20.31 -6.54 -2.26
CA ALA A 41 -19.50 -5.40 -2.67
C ALA A 41 -20.37 -4.17 -3.05
N LYS A 42 -21.49 -4.38 -3.76
CA LYS A 42 -22.44 -3.31 -4.12
C LYS A 42 -23.12 -2.61 -2.94
N ASP A 43 -23.15 -3.25 -1.76
CA ASP A 43 -23.84 -2.76 -0.57
C ASP A 43 -22.89 -2.07 0.43
N ILE A 44 -21.58 -2.01 0.12
CA ILE A 44 -20.61 -1.25 0.90
C ILE A 44 -21.03 0.23 0.94
N PRO A 45 -21.04 0.90 2.11
CA PRO A 45 -21.42 2.30 2.22
C PRO A 45 -20.29 3.24 1.79
N TYR A 46 -19.93 3.23 0.50
CA TYR A 46 -18.78 3.96 -0.07
C TYR A 46 -18.73 5.45 0.29
N THR A 47 -19.89 6.12 0.38
CA THR A 47 -19.98 7.55 0.74
C THR A 47 -19.48 7.88 2.16
N LYS A 48 -19.25 6.86 3.00
CA LYS A 48 -18.69 7.00 4.34
C LYS A 48 -17.18 6.73 4.40
N LEU A 49 -16.59 6.30 3.29
CA LEU A 49 -15.21 5.84 3.22
C LEU A 49 -14.39 6.77 2.34
N THR A 50 -13.09 6.79 2.61
CA THR A 50 -12.08 7.37 1.71
C THR A 50 -11.18 6.28 1.14
N HIS A 51 -10.95 5.22 1.93
CA HIS A 51 -10.13 4.09 1.54
C HIS A 51 -10.78 2.79 2.02
N ILE A 52 -10.50 1.71 1.31
CA ILE A 52 -10.78 0.33 1.71
C ILE A 52 -9.45 -0.43 1.78
N ASN A 53 -9.23 -1.15 2.87
CA ASN A 53 -8.24 -2.22 2.92
C ASN A 53 -8.98 -3.53 2.63
N TYR A 54 -8.74 -4.10 1.45
CA TYR A 54 -9.28 -5.41 1.09
C TYR A 54 -8.47 -6.49 1.80
N ALA A 55 -9.14 -7.30 2.62
CA ALA A 55 -8.54 -8.34 3.43
C ALA A 55 -8.90 -9.73 2.88
N PHE A 56 -7.94 -10.62 2.57
CA PHE A 56 -6.48 -10.41 2.62
C PHE A 56 -5.78 -11.03 1.42
N GLY A 57 -4.61 -10.48 1.07
CA GLY A 57 -3.57 -11.17 0.33
C GLY A 57 -2.69 -11.99 1.28
N ILE A 58 -2.35 -13.21 0.91
CA ILE A 58 -1.57 -14.13 1.74
C ILE A 58 -0.17 -14.28 1.15
N LEU A 59 0.86 -13.98 1.95
CA LEU A 59 2.25 -14.17 1.54
C LEU A 59 2.62 -15.66 1.63
N ASP A 60 3.02 -16.26 0.52
CA ASP A 60 3.49 -17.64 0.46
C ASP A 60 4.99 -17.77 0.81
N ALA A 61 5.48 -19.02 0.89
CA ALA A 61 6.86 -19.31 1.24
C ALA A 61 7.87 -18.99 0.12
N GLN A 62 7.38 -18.66 -1.09
CA GLN A 62 8.18 -18.23 -2.23
C GLN A 62 8.26 -16.70 -2.32
N GLY A 63 7.42 -15.98 -1.58
CA GLY A 63 7.32 -14.53 -1.59
C GLY A 63 6.26 -14.00 -2.58
N ASN A 64 5.38 -14.86 -3.10
CA ASN A 64 4.21 -14.38 -3.84
C ASN A 64 3.11 -13.97 -2.86
N VAL A 65 2.27 -13.04 -3.30
CA VAL A 65 0.99 -12.79 -2.67
C VAL A 65 -0.07 -13.62 -3.39
N THR A 66 -0.81 -14.45 -2.67
CA THR A 66 -1.95 -15.21 -3.17
C THR A 66 -3.25 -14.55 -2.71
N LEU A 67 -4.31 -14.72 -3.50
CA LEU A 67 -5.64 -14.19 -3.24
C LEU A 67 -6.64 -15.33 -3.28
N GLU A 68 -7.77 -15.17 -2.60
CA GLU A 68 -8.93 -16.01 -2.84
C GLU A 68 -9.34 -15.95 -4.31
N THR A 69 -9.66 -17.11 -4.89
CA THR A 69 -9.99 -17.21 -6.31
C THR A 69 -11.34 -16.58 -6.61
N GLY A 70 -11.45 -15.78 -7.66
CA GLY A 70 -12.71 -15.19 -8.09
C GLY A 70 -12.52 -13.77 -8.60
N THR A 71 -13.62 -13.01 -8.68
CA THR A 71 -13.65 -11.64 -9.21
C THR A 71 -13.97 -10.61 -8.13
N LEU A 72 -14.06 -11.00 -6.86
CA LEU A 72 -14.55 -10.12 -5.79
C LEU A 72 -13.65 -8.90 -5.57
N LEU A 73 -12.32 -9.08 -5.60
CA LEU A 73 -11.39 -7.97 -5.48
C LEU A 73 -11.62 -6.94 -6.58
N ASP A 74 -11.69 -7.39 -7.84
CA ASP A 74 -11.89 -6.51 -8.99
C ASP A 74 -13.27 -5.81 -8.96
N GLU A 75 -14.31 -6.50 -8.45
CA GLU A 75 -15.63 -5.90 -8.23
C GLU A 75 -15.58 -4.78 -7.18
N VAL A 76 -14.92 -5.03 -6.04
CA VAL A 76 -14.75 -4.02 -4.98
C VAL A 76 -13.95 -2.83 -5.48
N VAL A 77 -12.83 -3.05 -6.19
CA VAL A 77 -12.03 -1.98 -6.79
C VAL A 77 -12.87 -1.15 -7.75
N GLY A 78 -13.59 -1.79 -8.67
CA GLY A 78 -14.41 -1.11 -9.66
C GLY A 78 -15.51 -0.24 -9.03
N LEU A 79 -16.21 -0.75 -8.01
CA LEU A 79 -17.28 -0.01 -7.32
C LEU A 79 -16.73 1.11 -6.43
N ALA A 80 -15.60 0.87 -5.76
CA ALA A 80 -14.92 1.88 -4.94
C ALA A 80 -14.48 3.06 -5.79
N HIS A 81 -13.83 2.81 -6.94
CA HIS A 81 -13.37 3.85 -7.86
C HIS A 81 -14.52 4.66 -8.45
N GLN A 82 -15.65 4.03 -8.78
CA GLN A 82 -16.88 4.74 -9.20
C GLN A 82 -17.39 5.72 -8.12
N ASN A 83 -17.08 5.46 -6.85
CA ASN A 83 -17.45 6.29 -5.71
C ASN A 83 -16.27 7.13 -5.17
N GLN A 84 -15.17 7.25 -5.92
CA GLN A 84 -13.97 8.01 -5.52
C GLN A 84 -13.33 7.53 -4.21
N VAL A 85 -13.45 6.22 -3.92
CA VAL A 85 -12.82 5.54 -2.77
C VAL A 85 -11.60 4.78 -3.27
N GLN A 86 -10.47 4.93 -2.57
CA GLN A 86 -9.23 4.21 -2.91
C GLN A 86 -9.24 2.80 -2.32
N VAL A 87 -8.61 1.83 -2.99
CA VAL A 87 -8.51 0.45 -2.51
C VAL A 87 -7.06 0.02 -2.38
N LEU A 88 -6.69 -0.42 -1.18
CA LEU A 88 -5.42 -1.06 -0.89
C LEU A 88 -5.67 -2.55 -0.68
N LEU A 89 -4.79 -3.41 -1.21
CA LEU A 89 -4.75 -4.80 -0.78
C LEU A 89 -4.01 -4.88 0.56
N SER A 90 -4.64 -5.42 1.59
CA SER A 90 -3.97 -5.74 2.85
C SER A 90 -3.34 -7.12 2.75
N VAL A 91 -2.02 -7.21 2.93
CA VAL A 91 -1.27 -8.46 2.92
C VAL A 91 -0.97 -8.87 4.35
N GLY A 92 -1.36 -10.09 4.73
CA GLY A 92 -1.12 -10.61 6.07
C GLY A 92 -2.39 -10.82 6.88
N GLY A 93 -2.43 -10.20 8.06
CA GLY A 93 -3.43 -10.43 9.10
C GLY A 93 -3.02 -11.57 10.05
N TRP A 94 -3.84 -11.77 11.08
CA TRP A 94 -3.55 -12.68 12.21
C TRP A 94 -3.14 -14.09 11.78
N THR A 95 -3.85 -14.71 10.83
CA THR A 95 -3.61 -16.09 10.39
C THR A 95 -2.68 -16.22 9.18
N ALA A 96 -2.29 -15.12 8.55
CA ALA A 96 -1.52 -15.09 7.30
C ALA A 96 -0.19 -14.32 7.43
N SER A 97 0.31 -14.17 8.66
CA SER A 97 1.57 -13.49 8.96
C SER A 97 2.81 -14.39 8.97
N ALA A 98 2.67 -15.70 8.74
CA ALA A 98 3.74 -16.66 9.01
C ALA A 98 4.99 -16.51 8.14
N GLN A 99 4.84 -15.98 6.92
CA GLN A 99 5.93 -15.89 5.94
C GLN A 99 6.62 -14.53 5.91
N PHE A 100 6.19 -13.53 6.70
CA PHE A 100 6.84 -12.22 6.65
C PHE A 100 8.31 -12.26 7.08
N SER A 101 8.61 -12.82 8.26
CA SER A 101 9.99 -12.93 8.78
C SER A 101 10.96 -13.52 7.75
N PRO A 102 10.71 -14.71 7.16
CA PRO A 102 11.60 -15.25 6.15
C PRO A 102 11.63 -14.43 4.86
N MET A 103 10.53 -13.81 4.42
CA MET A 103 10.49 -13.06 3.16
C MET A 103 11.17 -11.68 3.24
N VAL A 104 11.24 -11.06 4.41
CA VAL A 104 11.98 -9.79 4.58
C VAL A 104 13.47 -9.98 4.85
N SER A 105 13.90 -11.22 5.15
CA SER A 105 15.24 -11.52 5.69
C SER A 105 16.42 -11.29 4.74
N THR A 106 16.22 -11.36 3.41
CA THR A 106 17.29 -11.21 2.42
C THR A 106 16.88 -10.28 1.29
N LEU A 107 17.86 -9.65 0.64
CA LEU A 107 17.63 -8.77 -0.51
C LEU A 107 16.85 -9.49 -1.63
N GLU A 108 17.22 -10.73 -1.94
CA GLU A 108 16.59 -11.53 -2.99
C GLU A 108 15.10 -11.75 -2.71
N LYS A 109 14.75 -12.16 -1.49
CA LYS A 109 13.35 -12.41 -1.11
C LYS A 109 12.52 -11.13 -1.04
N ARG A 110 13.09 -10.04 -0.53
CA ARG A 110 12.44 -8.73 -0.55
C ARG A 110 12.17 -8.26 -1.97
N THR A 111 13.16 -8.38 -2.85
CA THR A 111 13.03 -8.01 -4.27
C THR A 111 11.89 -8.79 -4.94
N TYR A 112 11.84 -10.12 -4.73
CA TYR A 112 10.77 -10.94 -5.29
C TYR A 112 9.39 -10.58 -4.71
N THR A 113 9.31 -10.40 -3.39
CA THR A 113 8.06 -10.03 -2.71
C THR A 113 7.54 -8.67 -3.19
N ILE A 114 8.42 -7.68 -3.34
CA ILE A 114 8.07 -6.36 -3.88
C ILE A 114 7.56 -6.47 -5.32
N ALA A 115 8.22 -7.27 -6.17
CA ALA A 115 7.77 -7.49 -7.54
C ALA A 115 6.37 -8.12 -7.60
N ALA A 116 6.09 -9.11 -6.74
CA ALA A 116 4.77 -9.73 -6.64
C ALA A 116 3.70 -8.72 -6.19
N ILE A 117 4.00 -7.87 -5.19
CA ILE A 117 3.10 -6.80 -4.74
C ILE A 117 2.80 -5.82 -5.88
N LEU A 118 3.82 -5.34 -6.61
CA LEU A 118 3.63 -4.42 -7.75
C LEU A 118 2.78 -5.06 -8.86
N GLN A 119 2.97 -6.36 -9.10
CA GLN A 119 2.15 -7.09 -10.06
C GLN A 119 0.67 -7.09 -9.67
N HIS A 120 0.34 -7.32 -8.39
CA HIS A 120 -1.04 -7.26 -7.90
C HIS A 120 -1.64 -5.86 -8.00
N ILE A 121 -0.88 -4.83 -7.63
CA ILE A 121 -1.31 -3.43 -7.78
C ILE A 121 -1.70 -3.16 -9.23
N LYS A 122 -0.88 -3.59 -10.18
CA LYS A 122 -1.12 -3.40 -11.60
C LYS A 122 -2.31 -4.19 -12.14
N ILE A 123 -2.41 -5.48 -11.83
CA ILE A 123 -3.43 -6.37 -12.40
C ILE A 123 -4.82 -6.05 -11.84
N HIS A 124 -4.91 -5.74 -10.55
CA HIS A 124 -6.17 -5.45 -9.86
C HIS A 124 -6.49 -3.96 -9.79
N GLN A 125 -5.68 -3.10 -10.40
CA GLN A 125 -5.85 -1.64 -10.39
C GLN A 125 -5.97 -1.05 -8.98
N LEU A 126 -5.14 -1.54 -8.04
CA LEU A 126 -5.16 -1.06 -6.66
C LEU A 126 -4.50 0.32 -6.56
N ASP A 127 -4.92 1.09 -5.56
CA ASP A 127 -4.32 2.38 -5.20
C ASP A 127 -3.10 2.23 -4.28
N GLY A 128 -2.88 1.03 -3.74
CA GLY A 128 -1.72 0.74 -2.92
C GLY A 128 -1.77 -0.62 -2.23
N ILE A 129 -0.90 -0.75 -1.23
CA ILE A 129 -0.71 -1.96 -0.44
C ILE A 129 -0.68 -1.58 1.04
N ASP A 130 -1.30 -2.42 1.87
CA ASP A 130 -1.24 -2.38 3.32
C ASP A 130 -0.50 -3.64 3.82
N ILE A 131 0.42 -3.46 4.79
CA ILE A 131 1.24 -4.55 5.33
C ILE A 131 0.77 -4.82 6.76
N ASP A 132 -0.01 -5.89 6.92
CA ASP A 132 -0.57 -6.30 8.20
C ASP A 132 0.23 -7.50 8.77
N TRP A 133 1.50 -7.27 9.11
CA TRP A 133 2.32 -8.28 9.77
C TRP A 133 2.09 -8.28 11.28
N GLU A 134 1.54 -9.39 11.78
CA GLU A 134 1.25 -9.61 13.20
C GLU A 134 2.11 -10.74 13.82
N TYR A 135 3.31 -10.50 14.35
CA TYR A 135 4.01 -9.22 14.48
C TYR A 135 5.52 -9.40 14.22
N PRO A 136 6.24 -8.33 13.82
CA PRO A 136 7.69 -8.37 13.73
C PRO A 136 8.32 -8.59 15.11
N GLY A 137 9.17 -9.61 15.23
CA GLY A 137 10.04 -9.82 16.40
C GLY A 137 9.33 -10.34 17.66
N ARG A 138 8.04 -10.67 17.56
CA ARG A 138 7.29 -11.31 18.65
C ARG A 138 6.23 -12.25 18.09
N MET A 139 5.86 -13.24 18.89
CA MET A 139 4.84 -14.21 18.49
C MET A 139 3.47 -13.55 18.33
N GLY A 140 2.80 -13.85 17.21
CA GLY A 140 1.38 -13.58 16.96
C GLY A 140 0.62 -14.90 16.99
N SER A 141 0.04 -15.30 15.85
CA SER A 141 -0.44 -16.68 15.66
C SER A 141 0.69 -17.70 15.85
N LEU A 142 0.35 -18.89 16.36
CA LEU A 142 1.31 -19.95 16.71
C LEU A 142 2.10 -20.50 15.52
N CYS A 143 1.62 -20.27 14.29
CA CYS A 143 2.29 -20.72 13.08
C CYS A 143 3.36 -19.74 12.58
N ASN A 144 3.55 -18.60 13.25
CA ASN A 144 4.45 -17.57 12.75
C ASN A 144 5.92 -17.94 12.93
N VAL A 145 6.70 -17.71 11.88
CA VAL A 145 8.16 -17.66 11.96
C VAL A 145 8.53 -16.30 12.55
N VAL A 146 9.38 -16.29 13.58
CA VAL A 146 9.77 -15.07 14.30
C VAL A 146 11.29 -15.01 14.41
N ASP A 147 11.86 -13.90 13.98
CA ASP A 147 13.23 -13.50 14.31
C ASP A 147 13.18 -12.26 15.21
N LYS A 148 13.29 -12.50 16.51
CA LYS A 148 13.21 -11.45 17.55
C LYS A 148 14.23 -10.32 17.35
N ALA A 149 15.39 -10.61 16.78
CA ALA A 149 16.45 -9.63 16.62
C ALA A 149 16.33 -8.86 15.30
N ASN A 150 15.94 -9.54 14.23
CA ASN A 150 16.09 -9.00 12.87
C ASN A 150 14.78 -8.63 12.18
N ASP A 151 13.60 -9.06 12.66
CA ASP A 151 12.32 -8.77 12.00
C ASP A 151 12.05 -7.27 11.83
N SER A 152 12.20 -6.47 12.89
CA SER A 152 11.93 -5.02 12.79
C SER A 152 12.95 -4.28 11.90
N PRO A 153 14.27 -4.51 12.02
CA PRO A 153 15.24 -3.95 11.07
C PRO A 153 14.98 -4.38 9.62
N ASN A 154 14.66 -5.65 9.38
CA ASN A 154 14.38 -6.16 8.03
C ASN A 154 13.08 -5.59 7.46
N LEU A 155 12.03 -5.42 8.30
CA LEU A 155 10.81 -4.75 7.90
C LEU A 155 11.07 -3.31 7.46
N LEU A 156 11.91 -2.56 8.19
CA LEU A 156 12.27 -1.20 7.79
C LEU A 156 12.92 -1.17 6.40
N ILE A 157 13.89 -2.05 6.15
CA ILE A 157 14.57 -2.15 4.85
C ILE A 157 13.55 -2.51 3.77
N PHE A 158 12.69 -3.49 4.02
CA PHE A 158 11.62 -3.87 3.10
C PHE A 158 10.69 -2.71 2.75
N LEU A 159 10.23 -1.94 3.75
CA LEU A 159 9.34 -0.80 3.51
C LEU A 159 10.03 0.33 2.74
N GLN A 160 11.32 0.56 2.96
CA GLN A 160 12.11 1.52 2.18
C GLN A 160 12.25 1.10 0.72
N GLU A 161 12.59 -0.17 0.48
CA GLU A 161 12.70 -0.74 -0.87
C GLU A 161 11.34 -0.75 -1.58
N LEU A 162 10.27 -1.15 -0.90
CA LEU A 162 8.90 -1.14 -1.41
C LEU A 162 8.46 0.28 -1.79
N ARG A 163 8.72 1.28 -0.93
CA ARG A 163 8.43 2.68 -1.24
C ARG A 163 9.20 3.15 -2.47
N ALA A 164 10.49 2.86 -2.55
CA ALA A 164 11.31 3.24 -3.70
C ALA A 164 10.79 2.61 -5.00
N ALA A 165 10.41 1.33 -4.98
CA ALA A 165 9.86 0.64 -6.13
C ALA A 165 8.49 1.19 -6.55
N LEU A 166 7.60 1.51 -5.59
CA LEU A 166 6.32 2.17 -5.86
C LEU A 166 6.51 3.54 -6.51
N THR A 167 7.46 4.36 -6.03
CA THR A 167 7.76 5.67 -6.63
C THR A 167 8.35 5.54 -8.04
N ALA A 168 9.11 4.49 -8.31
CA ALA A 168 9.67 4.25 -9.64
C ALA A 168 8.59 3.82 -10.66
N GLU A 169 7.66 2.95 -10.25
CA GLU A 169 6.58 2.46 -11.13
C GLU A 169 5.44 3.47 -11.28
N TYR A 170 5.15 4.26 -10.23
CA TYR A 170 4.05 5.23 -10.15
C TYR A 170 4.56 6.62 -9.69
N PRO A 171 5.22 7.39 -10.58
CA PRO A 171 5.81 8.68 -10.26
C PRO A 171 4.79 9.81 -10.03
#